data_AF-A0A1N6H7X9-F1
#
_entry.id   AF-A0A1N6H7X9-F1
#
_cell.length_a   1.000
_cell.length_b   1.000
_cell.length_c   1.000
_cell.angle_alpha   90.00
_cell.angle_beta   90.00
_cell.angle_gamma   90.00
#
_symmetry.space_group_name_H-M   'P 1'
#
loop_
_entity.id
_entity.type
_entity.pdbx_description
1 polymer ?
#
loop_
_entity_poly.entity_id
_entity_poly.type
_entity_poly.pdbx_seq_one_letter_code
_entity_poly.pdbx_strand_id
1 'polypeptide(L)'
;MIDESALSEVQFACLQQTLPQLGWTHTASDGGQNQFVGWEAHLRYEKEGAILTLIQGERAGQAYYTYEANPKALVQVNALLAKCAED
;
A
#
# COMPACT_ATOMS: atom_id res chain seq x y z
N MET A 1 -5.11 -15.85 -3.19
CA MET A 1 -5.99 -14.70 -3.48
C MET A 1 -5.35 -13.51 -2.78
N ILE A 2 -4.96 -12.50 -3.54
CA ILE A 2 -4.49 -11.20 -3.04
C ILE A 2 -5.74 -10.31 -3.07
N ASP A 3 -6.04 -9.64 -1.95
CA ASP A 3 -7.21 -8.77 -1.84
C ASP A 3 -6.76 -7.33 -2.11
N GLU A 4 -7.37 -6.65 -3.08
CA GLU A 4 -7.12 -5.23 -3.37
C GLU A 4 -8.16 -4.39 -2.63
N SER A 5 -7.69 -3.49 -1.77
CA SER A 5 -8.54 -2.66 -0.94
C SER A 5 -8.18 -1.18 -1.07
N ALA A 6 -9.20 -0.32 -1.19
CA ALA A 6 -9.03 1.13 -1.29
C ALA A 6 -8.57 1.74 0.03
N LEU A 7 -7.69 2.73 -0.04
CA LEU A 7 -7.15 3.49 1.07
C LEU A 7 -7.46 4.98 0.90
N SER A 8 -7.59 5.69 2.01
CA SER A 8 -7.43 7.14 2.00
C SER A 8 -5.95 7.53 1.87
N GLU A 9 -5.68 8.75 1.43
CA GLU A 9 -4.32 9.31 1.39
C GLU A 9 -3.64 9.26 2.76
N VAL A 10 -4.39 9.54 3.82
CA VAL A 10 -3.91 9.51 5.21
C VAL A 10 -3.51 8.09 5.61
N GLN A 11 -4.34 7.09 5.32
CA GLN A 11 -4.03 5.69 5.61
C GLN A 11 -2.81 5.21 4.83
N PHE A 12 -2.70 5.61 3.56
CA PHE A 12 -1.56 5.27 2.72
C PHE A 12 -0.25 5.85 3.28
N ALA A 13 -0.23 7.15 3.60
CA ALA A 13 0.93 7.81 4.18
C ALA A 13 1.33 7.22 5.55
N CYS A 14 0.33 6.94 6.40
CA CYS A 14 0.55 6.30 7.70
C CYS A 14 1.17 4.90 7.55
N LEU A 15 0.69 4.07 6.62
CA LEU A 15 1.27 2.76 6.34
C LEU A 15 2.71 2.87 5.84
N GLN A 16 2.98 3.76 4.88
CA GLN A 16 4.35 3.97 4.36
C GLN A 16 5.35 4.32 5.46
N GLN A 17 4.93 5.12 6.45
CA GLN A 17 5.79 5.50 7.58
C GLN A 17 5.89 4.40 8.65
N THR A 18 4.81 3.66 8.88
CA THR A 18 4.70 2.69 9.98
C THR A 18 5.34 1.35 9.63
N LEU A 19 5.19 0.87 8.38
CA LEU A 19 5.70 -0.43 7.95
C LEU A 19 7.20 -0.60 8.20
N PRO A 20 8.09 0.35 7.80
CA PRO A 20 9.52 0.25 8.09
C PRO A 20 9.82 0.21 9.59
N GLN A 21 9.10 0.99 10.40
CA GLN A 21 9.27 1.03 11.87
C GLN A 21 8.90 -0.30 12.54
N LEU A 22 7.98 -1.06 11.93
CA LEU A 22 7.57 -2.38 12.37
C LEU A 22 8.43 -3.50 11.79
N GLY A 23 9.54 -3.18 11.12
CA GLY A 23 10.47 -4.15 10.56
C GLY A 23 10.03 -4.78 9.24
N TRP A 24 9.10 -4.14 8.51
CA TRP A 24 8.84 -4.52 7.13
C TRP A 24 9.96 -4.01 6.23
N THR A 25 10.45 -4.88 5.37
CA THR A 25 11.49 -4.53 4.41
C THR A 25 10.83 -4.06 3.13
N HIS A 26 11.18 -2.87 2.66
CA HIS A 26 10.77 -2.40 1.35
C HIS A 26 11.65 -3.08 0.29
N THR A 27 11.04 -3.95 -0.53
CA THR A 27 11.77 -4.85 -1.44
C THR A 27 11.71 -4.43 -2.90
N ALA A 28 10.71 -3.65 -3.30
CA ALA A 28 10.63 -3.10 -4.65
C ALA A 28 9.77 -1.83 -4.69
N SER A 29 10.21 -0.87 -5.51
CA SER A 29 9.33 0.16 -6.05
C SER A 29 9.28 -0.04 -7.55
N ASP A 30 8.12 -0.42 -8.09
CA ASP A 30 7.89 -0.37 -9.53
C ASP A 30 6.94 0.79 -9.81
N GLY A 31 7.08 1.43 -10.96
CA GLY A 31 6.27 2.59 -11.27
C GLY A 31 6.27 2.88 -12.75
N GLY A 32 5.07 3.08 -13.30
CA GLY A 32 4.85 3.27 -14.72
C GLY A 32 4.01 4.50 -14.99
N GLN A 33 4.40 5.27 -16.00
CA GLN A 33 3.56 6.31 -16.56
C GLN A 33 2.93 5.79 -17.85
N ASN A 34 1.60 5.84 -17.94
CA ASN A 34 0.85 5.51 -19.15
C ASN A 34 0.09 6.75 -19.62
N GLN A 35 0.35 7.17 -20.86
CA GLN A 35 -0.29 8.31 -21.52
C GLN A 35 -1.84 8.28 -21.52
N PHE A 36 -2.46 7.11 -21.31
CA PHE A 36 -3.93 6.95 -21.28
C PHE A 36 -4.53 6.85 -19.87
N VAL A 37 -3.72 6.53 -18.86
CA VAL A 37 -4.23 6.10 -17.55
C VAL A 37 -3.64 6.91 -16.40
N GLY A 38 -2.58 7.70 -16.64
CA GLY A 38 -1.89 8.52 -15.65
C GLY A 38 -0.55 7.91 -15.22
N TRP A 39 -0.23 7.99 -13.94
CA TRP A 39 0.94 7.34 -13.35
C TRP A 39 0.52 6.41 -12.23
N GLU A 40 1.31 5.37 -11.98
CA GLU A 40 1.09 4.39 -10.91
C GLU A 40 2.44 4.00 -10.32
N ALA A 41 2.50 3.86 -9.00
CA ALA A 41 3.67 3.41 -8.25
C ALA A 41 3.26 2.33 -7.25
N HIS A 42 3.97 1.21 -7.30
CA HIS A 42 3.79 0.03 -6.46
C HIS A 42 4.97 -0.06 -5.50
N LEU A 43 4.68 -0.01 -4.21
CA LEU A 43 5.65 -0.07 -3.13
C LEU A 43 5.48 -1.39 -2.38
N ARG A 44 6.39 -2.33 -2.62
CA ARG A 44 6.31 -3.67 -2.04
C ARG A 44 7.08 -3.75 -0.73
N TYR A 45 6.41 -4.26 0.28
CA TYR A 45 6.89 -4.50 1.63
C TYR A 45 6.76 -5.98 1.98
N GLU A 46 7.79 -6.54 2.62
CA GLU A 46 7.82 -7.94 3.05
C GLU A 46 8.31 -8.07 4.49
N LYS A 47 7.65 -8.96 5.25
CA LYS A 47 8.02 -9.28 6.63
C LYS A 47 7.63 -10.72 6.95
N GLU A 48 8.60 -11.58 7.25
CA GLU A 48 8.35 -12.95 7.73
C GLU A 48 7.39 -13.77 6.81
N GLY A 49 7.44 -13.52 5.50
CA GLY A 49 6.56 -14.14 4.50
C GLY A 49 5.16 -13.51 4.39
N ALA A 50 4.88 -12.42 5.11
CA ALA A 50 3.80 -11.48 4.82
C ALA A 50 4.26 -10.53 3.70
N ILE A 51 3.41 -10.34 2.70
CA ILE A 51 3.70 -9.53 1.52
C ILE A 51 2.58 -8.51 1.36
N LEU A 52 2.96 -7.24 1.29
CA LEU A 52 2.07 -6.10 1.12
C LEU A 52 2.61 -5.23 -0.01
N THR A 53 1.78 -4.84 -0.95
CA THR A 53 2.09 -3.85 -1.97
C THR A 53 1.17 -2.67 -1.76
N LEU A 54 1.73 -1.49 -1.49
CA LEU A 54 0.97 -0.25 -1.48
C LEU A 54 1.00 0.34 -2.88
N ILE A 55 -0.15 0.69 -3.41
CA ILE A 55 -0.29 1.24 -4.77
C ILE A 55 -0.83 2.66 -4.64
N GLN A 56 -0.11 3.60 -5.25
CA GLN A 56 -0.60 4.96 -5.44
C GLN A 56 -0.57 5.28 -6.92
N GLY A 57 -1.57 6.00 -7.40
CA GLY A 57 -1.56 6.44 -8.77
C GLY A 57 -2.53 7.59 -9.00
N GLU A 58 -2.57 8.04 -10.24
CA GLU A 58 -3.51 9.03 -10.71
C GLU A 58 -4.26 8.44 -11.90
N ARG A 59 -5.59 8.54 -11.90
CA ARG A 59 -6.45 8.14 -13.00
C ARG A 59 -7.47 9.23 -13.29
N ALA A 60 -7.54 9.66 -14.55
CA ALA A 60 -8.46 10.73 -14.98
C ALA A 60 -8.35 12.03 -14.15
N GLY A 61 -7.14 12.38 -13.70
CA GLY A 61 -6.88 13.56 -12.88
C GLY A 61 -7.26 13.42 -11.40
N GLN A 62 -7.56 12.22 -10.93
CA GLN A 62 -7.83 11.93 -9.52
C GLN A 62 -6.80 10.95 -8.97
N ALA A 63 -6.20 11.29 -7.83
CA ALA A 63 -5.34 10.37 -7.10
C ALA A 63 -6.16 9.22 -6.51
N TYR A 64 -5.61 8.01 -6.54
CA TYR A 64 -6.15 6.85 -5.87
C TYR A 64 -5.04 6.11 -5.12
N TYR A 65 -5.45 5.47 -4.03
CA TYR A 65 -4.57 4.72 -3.15
C TYR A 65 -5.23 3.37 -2.89
N THR A 66 -4.50 2.30 -3.13
CA THR A 66 -4.94 0.94 -2.84
C THR A 66 -3.80 0.16 -2.19
N TYR A 67 -4.11 -1.00 -1.67
CA TYR A 67 -3.08 -1.97 -1.29
C TYR A 67 -3.51 -3.38 -1.66
N GLU A 68 -2.50 -4.19 -1.90
CA GLU A 68 -2.60 -5.62 -2.16
C GLU A 68 -1.85 -6.36 -1.07
N ALA A 69 -2.52 -7.29 -0.38
CA ALA A 69 -1.89 -8.06 0.69
C ALA A 69 -2.15 -9.56 0.54
N ASN A 70 -1.14 -10.37 0.87
CA ASN A 70 -1.37 -11.80 1.09
C ASN A 70 -2.11 -12.02 2.42
N PRO A 71 -2.74 -13.19 2.65
CA PRO A 71 -3.55 -13.41 3.87
C PRO A 71 -2.79 -13.19 5.18
N LYS A 72 -1.46 -13.43 5.20
CA LYS A 72 -0.60 -13.16 6.36
C LYS A 72 -0.39 -11.66 6.61
N ALA A 73 -0.21 -10.88 5.55
CA ALA A 73 -0.11 -9.43 5.61
C ALA A 73 -1.44 -8.80 5.99
N LEU A 74 -2.54 -9.31 5.46
CA LEU A 74 -3.88 -8.74 5.64
C LEU A 74 -4.27 -8.62 7.11
N VAL A 75 -3.96 -9.64 7.93
CA VAL A 75 -4.21 -9.62 9.38
C VAL A 75 -3.43 -8.50 10.08
N GLN A 76 -2.17 -8.29 9.69
CA GLN A 76 -1.33 -7.25 10.28
C GLN A 76 -1.73 -5.86 9.80
N VAL A 77 -2.00 -5.72 8.49
CA VAL A 77 -2.35 -4.45 7.85
C VAL A 77 -3.69 -3.95 8.34
N ASN A 78 -4.71 -4.80 8.52
CA ASN A 78 -5.99 -4.38 9.09
C ASN A 78 -5.85 -3.79 10.49
N ALA A 79 -4.97 -4.36 11.33
CA ALA A 79 -4.69 -3.81 12.65
C ALA A 79 -3.97 -2.45 12.59
N LEU A 80 -3.13 -2.23 11.57
CA LEU A 80 -2.46 -0.95 11.34
C LEU A 80 -3.40 0.10 10.76
N LEU A 81 -4.27 -0.29 9.83
CA LEU A 81 -5.26 0.59 9.22
C LEU A 81 -6.25 1.13 10.24
N ALA A 82 -6.65 0.32 11.23
CA ALA A 82 -7.46 0.79 12.35
C ALA A 82 -6.74 1.92 13.10
N LYS A 83 -5.46 1.74 13.45
CA LYS A 83 -4.65 2.78 14.10
C LYS A 83 -4.48 4.03 13.26
N CYS A 84 -4.26 3.87 11.95
CA CYS A 84 -4.10 4.98 11.01
C CYS A 84 -5.40 5.76 10.75
N ALA A 85 -6.57 5.26 11.18
CA ALA A 85 -7.85 5.93 11.06
C ALA A 85 -8.26 6.67 12.34
N GLU A 86 -7.55 6.47 13.45
CA GLU A 86 -7.81 7.09 14.76
C GLU A 86 -7.00 8.37 15.01
N ASP A 87 -6.04 8.69 14.14
CA ASP A 87 -5.14 9.87 14.18
C ASP A 87 -5.54 10.91 13.12
#